data_AF-A0A520HCA3-F1
#
_entry.id   AF-A0A520HCA3-F1
#
_cell.length_a   1.000
_cell.length_b   1.000
_cell.length_c   1.000
_cell.angle_alpha   90.00
_cell.angle_beta   90.00
_cell.angle_gamma   90.00
#
_symmetry.space_group_name_H-M   'P 1'
#
loop_
_entity.id
_entity.type
_entity.pdbx_description
1 polymer ?
#
loop_
_entity_poly.entity_id
_entity_poly.type
_entity_poly.pdbx_seq_one_letter_code
_entity_poly.pdbx_strand_id
1 'polypeptide(L)'
;MNIGIVYVYREEYTRALYYLHRSDSIITANKLTDLQFNINLNLGDVFNRQNENDSAFYYFNRSLYYARQFNDLDFIGTALTGMAHLYTKSNQYERALLSYKQALDHLHVANNEDCICEATLGLAKLYQGKGSTDSAKYFARYSFALGKKDGFQSRQLEAASFLTDLYRSTGENDSAFVYLEAEKLLGDSINSKEKIRTSEALSINEQIRQEELFESNRRREEERRQQLQLLLIGLCIPILFLITLLLSRVKVHVRIIRFLGVISLLILFEYLTLLLHPRVVEFTHHTPFYELLIFVGVAALLIPAHHRIEHWLIAKLTVKNMAGGITIKKQRMRIKKTS
;
A
#
# COMPACT_ATOMS: atom_id res chain seq x y z
N MET A 1 -3.59 12.77 9.46
CA MET A 1 -3.03 14.13 9.35
C MET A 1 -2.90 14.61 7.90
N ASN A 2 -2.10 13.96 7.04
CA ASN A 2 -1.80 14.45 5.67
C ASN A 2 -3.04 14.76 4.81
N ILE A 3 -4.06 13.90 4.84
CA ILE A 3 -5.34 14.15 4.12
C ILE A 3 -5.98 15.46 4.59
N GLY A 4 -5.94 15.74 5.89
CA GLY A 4 -6.46 16.99 6.46
C GLY A 4 -5.71 18.21 5.92
N ILE A 5 -4.37 18.16 5.91
CA ILE A 5 -3.52 19.24 5.39
C ILE A 5 -3.81 19.53 3.90
N VAL A 6 -4.04 18.49 3.09
CA VAL A 6 -4.44 18.69 1.68
C VAL A 6 -5.74 19.49 1.57
N TYR A 7 -6.73 19.23 2.43
CA TYR A 7 -7.96 20.02 2.45
C TYR A 7 -7.74 21.45 2.97
N VAL A 8 -6.74 21.70 3.83
CA VAL A 8 -6.35 23.06 4.23
C VAL A 8 -5.87 23.86 3.03
N TYR A 9 -4.99 23.28 2.20
CA TYR A 9 -4.50 23.95 0.98
C TYR A 9 -5.59 24.18 -0.07
N ARG A 10 -6.69 23.43 -0.02
CA ARG A 10 -7.89 23.65 -0.85
C ARG A 10 -8.91 24.59 -0.22
N GLU A 11 -8.61 25.15 0.95
CA GLU A 11 -9.51 25.99 1.75
C GLU A 11 -10.81 25.28 2.17
N GLU A 12 -10.84 23.94 2.11
CA GLU A 12 -11.97 23.09 2.51
C GLU A 12 -11.91 22.79 4.02
N TYR A 13 -11.98 23.83 4.86
CA TYR A 13 -11.69 23.76 6.29
C TYR A 13 -12.56 22.75 7.07
N THR A 14 -13.84 22.61 6.72
CA THR A 14 -14.73 21.62 7.37
C THR A 14 -14.24 20.19 7.17
N ARG A 15 -13.78 19.85 5.95
CA ARG A 15 -13.20 18.52 5.67
C ARG A 15 -11.84 18.39 6.33
N ALA A 16 -11.02 19.44 6.31
CA ALA A 16 -9.74 19.45 7.00
C ALA A 16 -9.92 19.11 8.50
N LEU A 17 -10.81 19.81 9.20
CA LEU A 17 -11.13 19.56 10.61
C LEU A 17 -11.64 18.14 10.84
N TYR A 18 -12.51 17.60 9.97
CA TYR A 18 -12.97 16.21 10.09
C TYR A 18 -11.80 15.21 10.13
N TYR A 19 -10.86 15.32 9.19
CA TYR A 19 -9.71 14.41 9.14
C TYR A 19 -8.69 14.69 10.24
N LEU A 20 -8.49 15.94 10.64
CA LEU A 20 -7.58 16.31 11.73
C LEU A 20 -8.12 15.83 13.08
N HIS A 21 -9.40 16.04 13.41
CA HIS A 21 -10.00 15.52 14.65
C HIS A 21 -9.98 13.99 14.71
N ARG A 22 -10.24 13.31 13.59
CA ARG A 22 -10.08 11.84 13.52
C ARG A 22 -8.63 11.42 13.79
N SER A 23 -7.67 12.17 13.26
CA SER A 23 -6.24 11.94 13.51
C SER A 23 -5.91 12.15 14.99
N ASP A 24 -6.39 13.23 15.61
CA ASP A 24 -6.19 13.54 17.03
C ASP A 24 -6.77 12.46 17.95
N SER A 25 -7.96 11.95 17.63
CA SER A 25 -8.59 10.84 18.34
C SER A 25 -7.72 9.58 18.32
N ILE A 26 -7.19 9.21 17.15
CA ILE A 26 -6.30 8.04 17.01
C ILE A 26 -4.97 8.26 17.75
N ILE A 27 -4.36 9.43 17.61
CA ILE A 27 -3.11 9.80 18.27
C ILE A 27 -3.28 9.70 19.80
N THR A 28 -4.39 10.23 20.32
CA THR A 28 -4.70 10.20 21.76
C THR A 28 -4.99 8.79 22.25
N ALA A 29 -5.80 8.01 21.53
CA ALA A 29 -6.15 6.63 21.89
C ALA A 29 -4.91 5.71 21.96
N ASN A 30 -3.94 5.93 21.06
CA ASN A 30 -2.71 5.14 20.99
C ASN A 30 -1.53 5.77 21.75
N LYS A 31 -1.75 6.88 22.48
CA LYS A 31 -0.72 7.60 23.25
C LYS A 31 0.53 7.96 22.43
N LEU A 32 0.33 8.36 21.17
CA LEU A 32 1.41 8.73 20.24
C LEU A 32 1.87 10.16 20.52
N THR A 33 2.59 10.37 21.63
CA THR A 33 2.96 11.70 22.12
C THR A 33 3.73 12.50 21.08
N ASP A 34 4.65 11.90 20.33
CA ASP A 34 5.50 12.59 19.34
C ASP A 34 4.69 13.29 18.22
N LEU A 35 3.47 12.83 17.96
CA LEU A 35 2.57 13.43 16.95
C LEU A 35 1.69 14.55 17.52
N GLN A 36 1.65 14.72 18.84
CA GLN A 36 0.76 15.68 19.50
C GLN A 36 1.11 17.12 19.14
N PHE A 37 2.40 17.46 19.02
CA PHE A 37 2.78 18.80 18.55
C PHE A 37 2.17 19.12 17.18
N ASN A 38 2.42 18.25 16.20
CA ASN A 38 2.01 18.45 14.81
C ASN A 38 0.49 18.51 14.64
N ILE A 39 -0.26 17.64 15.34
CA ILE A 39 -1.72 17.66 15.20
C ILE A 39 -2.34 18.92 15.81
N ASN A 40 -1.85 19.37 16.96
CA ASN A 40 -2.33 20.60 17.60
C ASN A 40 -1.91 21.84 16.78
N LEU A 41 -0.70 21.86 16.21
CA LEU A 41 -0.28 22.94 15.32
C LEU A 41 -1.19 23.05 14.09
N ASN A 42 -1.48 21.92 13.44
CA ASN A 42 -2.37 21.89 12.27
C ASN A 42 -3.80 22.32 12.60
N LEU A 43 -4.36 21.85 13.72
CA LEU A 43 -5.70 22.31 14.15
C LEU A 43 -5.69 23.82 14.44
N GLY A 44 -4.66 24.32 15.11
CA GLY A 44 -4.49 25.76 15.37
C GLY A 44 -4.45 26.59 14.09
N ASP A 45 -3.72 26.14 13.06
CA ASP A 45 -3.67 26.82 11.76
C ASP A 45 -5.03 26.84 11.06
N VAL A 46 -5.77 25.72 11.06
CA VAL A 46 -7.11 25.68 10.45
C VAL A 46 -8.08 26.64 11.13
N PHE A 47 -8.14 26.63 12.47
CA PHE A 47 -9.00 27.55 13.20
C PHE A 47 -8.58 29.01 13.00
N ASN A 48 -7.28 29.29 12.91
CA ASN A 48 -6.77 30.61 12.59
C ASN A 48 -7.24 31.08 11.20
N ARG A 49 -7.21 30.22 10.19
CA ARG A 49 -7.69 30.53 8.82
C ARG A 49 -9.20 30.75 8.78
N GLN A 50 -9.96 30.05 9.62
CA GLN A 50 -11.40 30.27 9.80
C GLN A 50 -11.74 31.50 10.65
N ASN A 51 -10.74 32.22 11.16
CA ASN A 51 -10.87 33.34 12.11
C ASN A 51 -11.54 32.95 13.44
N GLU A 52 -11.50 31.68 13.81
CA GLU A 52 -11.90 31.18 15.13
C GLU A 52 -10.73 31.32 16.12
N ASN A 53 -10.48 32.56 16.55
CA ASN A 53 -9.29 32.91 17.32
C ASN A 53 -9.15 32.15 18.65
N ASP A 54 -10.25 31.93 19.38
CA ASP A 54 -10.22 31.23 20.67
C ASP A 54 -9.81 29.75 20.51
N SER A 55 -10.40 29.08 19.53
CA SER A 55 -10.04 27.70 19.15
C SER A 55 -8.57 27.64 18.72
N ALA A 56 -8.14 28.59 17.88
CA ALA A 56 -6.75 28.65 17.43
C ALA A 56 -5.77 28.84 18.60
N PHE A 57 -6.08 29.75 19.54
CA PHE A 57 -5.28 29.98 20.73
C PHE A 57 -5.17 28.72 21.60
N TYR A 58 -6.28 27.99 21.77
CA TYR A 58 -6.28 26.75 22.52
C TYR A 58 -5.30 25.72 21.91
N TYR A 59 -5.40 25.50 20.60
CA TYR A 59 -4.57 24.51 19.92
C TYR A 59 -3.09 24.91 19.79
N PHE A 60 -2.78 26.19 19.54
CA PHE A 60 -1.38 26.64 19.55
C PHE A 60 -0.76 26.62 20.95
N ASN A 61 -1.52 26.87 22.03
CA ASN A 61 -1.01 26.67 23.39
C ASN A 61 -0.72 25.20 23.67
N ARG A 62 -1.57 24.28 23.19
CA ARG A 62 -1.29 22.83 23.29
C ARG A 62 -0.05 22.43 22.50
N SER A 63 0.13 22.93 21.28
CA SER A 63 1.35 22.65 20.51
C SER A 63 2.59 23.19 21.24
N LEU A 64 2.54 24.42 21.76
CA LEU A 64 3.63 24.99 22.57
C LEU A 64 3.93 24.17 23.83
N TYR A 65 2.90 23.64 24.49
CA TYR A 65 3.08 22.73 25.64
C TYR A 65 3.90 21.50 25.24
N TYR A 66 3.51 20.79 24.18
CA TYR A 66 4.26 19.61 23.72
C TYR A 66 5.67 19.96 23.23
N ALA A 67 5.82 21.07 22.50
CA ALA A 67 7.12 21.56 22.06
C ALA A 67 8.10 21.74 23.23
N ARG A 68 7.63 22.31 24.34
CA ARG A 68 8.40 22.46 25.58
C ARG A 68 8.69 21.12 26.27
N GLN A 69 7.75 20.17 26.25
CA GLN A 69 8.00 18.83 26.79
C GLN A 69 9.11 18.10 26.02
N PHE A 70 9.17 18.30 24.70
CA PHE A 70 10.22 17.73 23.86
C PHE A 70 11.55 18.48 23.94
N ASN A 71 11.58 19.66 24.55
CA ASN A 71 12.70 20.61 24.48
C ASN A 71 13.15 20.89 23.03
N ASP A 72 12.20 20.87 22.10
CA ASP A 72 12.46 21.08 20.69
C ASP A 72 12.32 22.56 20.35
N LEU A 73 13.46 23.21 20.09
CA LEU A 73 13.52 24.64 19.82
C LEU A 73 12.79 25.02 18.53
N ASP A 74 12.80 24.13 17.53
CA ASP A 74 12.08 24.37 16.28
C ASP A 74 10.57 24.41 16.52
N PHE A 75 10.07 23.43 17.25
CA PHE A 75 8.66 23.35 17.59
C PHE A 75 8.21 24.51 18.49
N ILE A 76 9.06 24.93 19.43
CA ILE A 76 8.78 26.09 20.29
C ILE A 76 8.66 27.34 19.42
N GLY A 77 9.63 27.56 18.53
CA GLY A 77 9.64 28.69 17.62
C GLY A 77 8.42 28.73 16.68
N THR A 78 8.05 27.57 16.13
CA THR A 78 6.90 27.41 15.23
C THR A 78 5.58 27.70 15.95
N ALA A 79 5.37 27.14 17.14
CA ALA A 79 4.16 27.40 17.92
C ALA A 79 4.05 28.88 18.36
N LEU A 80 5.17 29.50 18.74
CA LEU A 80 5.21 30.92 19.09
C LEU A 80 4.89 31.82 17.89
N THR A 81 5.31 31.43 16.68
CA THR A 81 4.96 32.13 15.43
C THR A 81 3.45 32.10 15.20
N GLY A 82 2.81 30.93 15.32
CA GLY A 82 1.35 30.81 15.24
C GLY A 82 0.60 31.65 16.28
N MET A 83 1.09 31.68 17.53
CA MET A 83 0.56 32.55 18.58
C MET A 83 0.71 34.04 18.25
N ALA A 84 1.87 34.43 17.69
CA ALA A 84 2.13 35.81 17.29
C ALA A 84 1.21 36.26 16.15
N HIS A 85 0.87 35.36 15.22
CA HIS A 85 -0.12 35.61 14.18
C HIS A 85 -1.49 35.94 14.79
N LEU A 86 -1.92 35.16 15.78
CA LEU A 86 -3.18 35.41 16.49
C LEU A 86 -3.17 36.73 17.24
N TYR A 87 -2.11 37.05 17.98
CA TYR A 87 -1.99 38.35 18.66
C TYR A 87 -1.99 39.52 17.67
N THR A 88 -1.41 39.34 16.48
CA THR A 88 -1.41 40.36 15.42
C THR A 88 -2.84 40.61 14.91
N LYS A 89 -3.59 39.55 14.58
CA LYS A 89 -5.04 39.64 14.25
C LYS A 89 -5.85 40.23 15.40
N SER A 90 -5.42 39.93 16.62
CA SER A 90 -5.84 40.47 17.92
C SER A 90 -5.75 42.00 18.08
N ASN A 91 -4.95 42.68 17.24
CA ASN A 91 -4.39 44.01 17.51
C ASN A 91 -3.60 44.09 18.85
N GLN A 92 -3.16 42.96 19.40
CA GLN A 92 -2.35 42.87 20.62
C GLN A 92 -0.85 42.96 20.25
N TYR A 93 -0.46 44.08 19.66
CA TYR A 93 0.82 44.23 18.98
C TYR A 93 2.05 44.00 19.87
N GLU A 94 2.00 44.39 21.14
CA GLU A 94 3.12 44.23 22.08
C GLU A 94 3.35 42.75 22.41
N ARG A 95 2.27 41.98 22.58
CA ARG A 95 2.33 40.52 22.80
C ARG A 95 2.80 39.82 21.54
N ALA A 96 2.27 40.20 20.38
CA ALA A 96 2.69 39.66 19.10
C ALA A 96 4.19 39.88 18.86
N LEU A 97 4.70 41.09 19.11
CA LEU A 97 6.12 41.42 18.95
C LEU A 97 7.01 40.60 19.87
N LEU A 98 6.62 40.43 21.14
CA LEU A 98 7.35 39.59 22.08
C LEU A 98 7.37 38.13 21.61
N SER A 99 6.23 37.59 21.18
CA SER A 99 6.13 36.21 20.69
C SER A 99 6.94 35.99 19.42
N TYR A 100 6.93 36.90 18.44
CA TYR A 100 7.79 36.79 17.25
C TYR A 100 9.28 36.86 17.60
N LYS A 101 9.70 37.73 18.52
CA LYS A 101 11.11 37.80 18.94
C LYS A 101 11.56 36.49 19.58
N GLN A 102 10.79 35.98 20.54
CA GLN A 102 11.06 34.69 21.16
C GLN A 102 11.06 33.56 20.14
N ALA A 103 10.13 33.58 19.18
CA ALA A 103 10.10 32.60 18.10
C ALA A 103 11.41 32.63 17.31
N LEU A 104 11.84 33.82 16.85
CA LEU A 104 13.08 33.97 16.09
C LEU A 104 14.33 33.53 16.87
N ASP A 105 14.42 33.84 18.16
CA ASP A 105 15.53 33.39 19.00
C ASP A 105 15.66 31.85 18.98
N HIS A 106 14.54 31.14 19.10
CA HIS A 106 14.51 29.68 19.02
C HIS A 106 14.77 29.14 17.62
N LEU A 107 14.13 29.72 16.59
CA LEU A 107 14.23 29.27 15.21
C LEU A 107 15.63 29.47 14.63
N HIS A 108 16.33 30.55 15.01
CA HIS A 108 17.72 30.77 14.62
C HIS A 108 18.65 29.70 15.19
N VAL A 109 18.46 29.28 16.44
CA VAL A 109 19.24 28.18 17.03
C VAL A 109 18.89 26.84 16.36
N ALA A 110 17.62 26.63 16.01
CA ALA A 110 17.16 25.45 15.31
C ALA A 110 17.55 25.41 13.81
N ASN A 111 18.03 26.53 13.25
CA ASN A 111 18.27 26.72 11.81
C ASN A 111 17.04 26.43 10.93
N ASN A 112 15.82 26.69 11.43
CA ASN A 112 14.61 26.54 10.61
C ASN A 112 14.32 27.81 9.81
N GLU A 113 14.93 27.91 8.64
CA GLU A 113 14.81 29.07 7.76
C GLU A 113 13.41 29.26 7.17
N ASP A 114 12.63 28.19 6.99
CA ASP A 114 11.25 28.28 6.52
C ASP A 114 10.38 29.03 7.53
N CYS A 115 10.44 28.63 8.80
CA CYS A 115 9.70 29.30 9.87
C CYS A 115 10.26 30.70 10.17
N ILE A 116 11.55 30.96 9.97
CA ILE A 116 12.10 32.32 10.05
C ILE A 116 11.50 33.21 8.96
N CYS A 117 11.33 32.71 7.72
CA CYS A 117 10.65 33.45 6.65
C CYS A 117 9.22 33.82 7.08
N GLU A 118 8.48 32.85 7.64
CA GLU A 118 7.11 33.05 8.12
C GLU A 118 7.05 34.08 9.25
N ALA A 119 7.85 33.91 10.30
CA ALA A 119 7.88 34.80 11.46
C ALA A 119 8.26 36.24 11.09
N THR A 120 9.20 36.41 10.16
CA THR A 120 9.62 37.75 9.69
C THR A 120 8.58 38.39 8.78
N LEU A 121 7.88 37.63 7.94
CA LEU A 121 6.72 38.15 7.21
C LEU A 121 5.58 38.52 8.16
N GLY A 122 5.38 37.74 9.23
CA GLY A 122 4.45 38.04 10.31
C GLY A 122 4.79 39.35 11.05
N LEU A 123 6.07 39.60 11.35
CA LEU A 123 6.54 40.88 11.87
C LEU A 123 6.26 42.03 10.90
N ALA A 124 6.45 41.82 9.60
CA ALA A 124 6.14 42.84 8.61
C ALA A 124 4.66 43.24 8.63
N LYS A 125 3.76 42.25 8.67
CA LYS A 125 2.31 42.45 8.82
C LYS A 125 1.97 43.17 10.13
N LEU A 126 2.61 42.81 11.24
CA LEU A 126 2.46 43.48 12.52
C LEU A 126 2.84 44.96 12.44
N TYR A 127 4.01 45.28 11.88
CA TYR A 127 4.48 46.67 11.77
C TYR A 127 3.63 47.49 10.80
N GLN A 128 3.09 46.87 9.73
CA GLN A 128 2.11 47.51 8.87
C GLN A 128 0.83 47.86 9.65
N GLY A 129 0.31 46.94 10.48
CA GLY A 129 -0.84 47.20 11.36
C GLY A 129 -0.58 48.30 12.40
N LYS A 130 0.66 48.47 12.86
CA LYS A 130 1.07 49.60 13.72
C LYS A 130 1.28 50.92 12.96
N GLY A 131 1.23 50.92 11.63
CA GLY A 131 1.54 52.08 10.79
C GLY A 131 3.03 52.38 10.63
N SER A 132 3.92 51.46 11.05
CA SER A 132 5.37 51.60 10.91
C SER A 132 5.85 51.00 9.59
N THR A 133 5.58 51.72 8.50
CA THR A 133 5.86 51.29 7.12
C THR A 133 7.32 50.88 6.88
N ASP A 134 8.29 51.62 7.41
CA ASP A 134 9.72 51.33 7.20
C ASP A 134 10.13 49.98 7.80
N SER A 135 9.66 49.69 9.01
CA SER A 135 9.89 48.39 9.66
C SER A 135 9.17 47.27 8.91
N ALA A 136 7.95 47.52 8.42
CA ALA A 136 7.23 46.54 7.61
C ALA A 136 8.01 46.17 6.33
N LYS A 137 8.52 47.16 5.60
CA LYS A 137 9.37 46.94 4.42
C LYS A 137 10.64 46.17 4.77
N TYR A 138 11.30 46.53 5.87
CA TYR A 138 12.53 45.87 6.30
C TYR A 138 12.32 44.36 6.52
N PHE A 139 11.34 44.00 7.34
CA PHE A 139 11.09 42.59 7.68
C PHE A 139 10.56 41.80 6.48
N ALA A 140 9.71 42.39 5.64
CA ALA A 140 9.23 41.71 4.43
C ALA A 140 10.35 41.49 3.41
N ARG A 141 11.26 42.46 3.23
CA ARG A 141 12.46 42.29 2.38
C ARG A 141 13.40 41.23 2.92
N TYR A 142 13.55 41.16 4.24
CA TYR A 142 14.35 40.11 4.89
C TYR A 142 13.75 38.72 4.62
N SER A 143 12.44 38.56 4.82
CA SER A 143 11.72 37.32 4.49
C SER A 143 11.87 36.95 3.00
N PHE A 144 11.70 37.91 2.09
CA PHE A 144 11.89 37.70 0.65
C PHE A 144 13.32 37.27 0.29
N ALA A 145 14.34 37.89 0.91
CA ALA A 145 15.73 37.54 0.67
C ALA A 145 16.08 36.14 1.19
N LEU A 146 15.55 35.75 2.36
CA LEU A 146 15.75 34.42 2.94
C LEU A 146 15.05 33.34 2.09
N GLY A 147 13.83 33.62 1.62
CA GLY A 147 13.05 32.72 0.77
C GLY A 147 13.66 32.44 -0.61
N LYS A 148 14.69 33.20 -1.03
CA LYS A 148 15.42 32.96 -2.29
C LYS A 148 16.22 31.64 -2.28
N LYS A 149 16.48 31.07 -1.10
CA LYS A 149 17.13 29.76 -1.00
C LYS A 149 16.26 28.66 -1.62
N ASP A 150 16.91 27.64 -2.18
CA ASP A 150 16.19 26.55 -2.82
C ASP A 150 15.25 25.85 -1.83
N GLY A 151 14.02 25.55 -2.27
CA GLY A 151 12.98 24.96 -1.42
C GLY A 151 11.99 25.94 -0.77
N PHE A 152 12.27 27.26 -0.70
CA PHE A 152 11.39 28.24 -0.02
C PHE A 152 10.68 29.21 -0.96
N GLN A 153 10.53 28.84 -2.24
CA GLN A 153 9.91 29.70 -3.27
C GLN A 153 8.49 30.15 -2.90
N SER A 154 7.71 29.30 -2.22
CA SER A 154 6.36 29.68 -1.74
C SER A 154 6.40 30.80 -0.70
N ARG A 155 7.35 30.76 0.25
CA ARG A 155 7.55 31.85 1.23
C ARG A 155 8.03 33.12 0.55
N GLN A 156 8.93 32.98 -0.42
CA GLN A 156 9.39 34.10 -1.22
C GLN A 156 8.24 34.77 -1.97
N LEU A 157 7.33 33.98 -2.56
CA LEU A 157 6.14 34.46 -3.25
C LEU A 157 5.22 35.23 -2.31
N GLU A 158 4.95 34.70 -1.12
CA GLU A 158 4.14 35.39 -0.10
C GLU A 158 4.76 36.74 0.32
N ALA A 159 6.07 36.78 0.53
CA ALA A 159 6.78 38.02 0.85
C ALA A 159 6.78 39.01 -0.31
N ALA A 160 6.91 38.54 -1.56
CA ALA A 160 6.82 39.37 -2.76
C ALA A 160 5.43 40.00 -2.88
N SER A 161 4.37 39.21 -2.75
CA SER A 161 2.99 39.67 -2.80
C SER A 161 2.72 40.73 -1.73
N PHE A 162 3.17 40.50 -0.49
CA PHE A 162 3.06 41.48 0.59
C PHE A 162 3.82 42.78 0.28
N LEU A 163 5.04 42.70 -0.26
CA LEU A 163 5.82 43.87 -0.66
C LEU A 163 5.14 44.65 -1.79
N THR A 164 4.59 43.96 -2.79
CA THR A 164 3.82 44.57 -3.89
C THR A 164 2.67 45.41 -3.33
N ASP A 165 1.86 44.85 -2.45
CA ASP A 165 0.72 45.55 -1.85
C ASP A 165 1.17 46.70 -0.95
N LEU A 166 2.22 46.48 -0.15
CA LEU A 166 2.77 47.51 0.71
C LEU A 166 3.29 48.71 -0.10
N TYR A 167 4.10 48.50 -1.14
CA TYR A 167 4.61 49.58 -1.99
C TYR A 167 3.52 50.28 -2.80
N ARG A 168 2.48 49.56 -3.26
CA ARG A 168 1.30 50.18 -3.88
C ARG A 168 0.59 51.11 -2.90
N SER A 169 0.39 50.66 -1.67
CA SER A 169 -0.29 51.45 -0.64
C SER A 169 0.48 52.71 -0.24
N THR A 170 1.81 52.71 -0.38
CA THR A 170 2.68 53.86 -0.06
C THR A 170 3.00 54.74 -1.27
N GLY A 171 2.51 54.40 -2.47
CA GLY A 171 2.71 55.16 -3.71
C GLY A 171 4.05 54.92 -4.41
N GLU A 172 4.85 53.96 -3.96
CA GLU A 172 6.16 53.59 -4.55
C GLU A 172 5.98 52.61 -5.70
N ASN A 173 5.40 53.09 -6.81
CA ASN A 173 5.00 52.25 -7.95
C ASN A 173 6.17 51.50 -8.61
N ASP A 174 7.37 52.08 -8.66
CA ASP A 174 8.55 51.44 -9.24
C ASP A 174 8.95 50.17 -8.45
N SER A 175 9.03 50.29 -7.12
CA SER A 175 9.28 49.16 -6.23
C SER A 175 8.17 48.12 -6.30
N ALA A 176 6.91 48.56 -6.32
CA ALA A 176 5.77 47.66 -6.47
C ALA A 176 5.83 46.85 -7.78
N PHE A 177 6.26 47.48 -8.89
CA PHE A 177 6.42 46.80 -10.16
C PHE A 177 7.51 45.71 -10.11
N VAL A 178 8.64 45.98 -9.46
CA VAL A 178 9.72 44.99 -9.27
C VAL A 178 9.23 43.75 -8.52
N TYR A 179 8.52 43.94 -7.41
CA TYR A 179 8.01 42.79 -6.63
C TYR A 179 6.84 42.08 -7.31
N LEU A 180 6.03 42.80 -8.10
CA LEU A 180 4.98 42.19 -8.93
C LEU A 180 5.57 41.28 -10.02
N GLU A 181 6.66 41.70 -10.66
CA GLU A 181 7.37 40.85 -11.63
C GLU A 181 7.96 39.62 -10.94
N ALA A 182 8.56 39.78 -9.76
CA ALA A 182 9.05 38.67 -8.96
C ALA A 182 7.92 37.69 -8.57
N GLU A 183 6.77 38.21 -8.14
CA GLU A 183 5.57 37.43 -7.81
C GLU A 183 5.13 36.56 -9.00
N LYS A 184 5.06 37.16 -10.20
CA LYS A 184 4.70 36.43 -11.43
C LYS A 184 5.70 35.32 -11.76
N LEU A 185 6.99 35.62 -11.74
CA LEU A 185 8.05 34.64 -12.05
C LEU A 185 8.06 33.48 -11.04
N LEU A 186 7.86 33.78 -9.76
CA LEU A 186 7.78 32.78 -8.70
C LEU A 186 6.53 31.92 -8.85
N GLY A 187 5.37 32.53 -9.15
CA GLY A 187 4.12 31.82 -9.41
C GLY A 187 4.24 30.85 -10.59
N ASP A 188 4.80 31.31 -11.71
CA ASP A 188 5.03 30.48 -12.90
C ASP A 188 6.00 29.31 -12.58
N SER A 189 7.07 29.57 -11.83
CA SER A 189 8.03 28.55 -11.39
C SER A 189 7.40 27.51 -10.45
N ILE A 190 6.54 27.91 -9.52
CA ILE A 190 5.90 27.00 -8.56
C ILE A 190 4.88 26.12 -9.29
N ASN A 191 4.01 26.74 -10.10
CA ASN A 191 2.98 26.03 -10.85
C ASN A 191 3.57 25.02 -11.85
N SER A 192 4.67 25.39 -12.54
CA SER A 192 5.36 24.46 -13.45
C SER A 192 5.97 23.28 -12.71
N LYS A 193 6.65 23.50 -11.56
CA LYS A 193 7.18 22.41 -10.72
C LYS A 193 6.07 21.49 -10.18
N GLU A 194 4.95 22.04 -9.73
CA GLU A 194 3.81 21.25 -9.25
C GLU A 194 3.18 20.42 -10.37
N LYS A 195 3.02 20.99 -11.56
CA LYS A 195 2.52 20.27 -12.74
C LYS A 195 3.43 19.11 -13.15
N ILE A 196 4.75 19.29 -13.07
CA ILE A 196 5.72 18.22 -13.32
C ILE A 196 5.57 17.10 -12.28
N ARG A 197 5.59 17.43 -10.99
CA ARG A 197 5.46 16.44 -9.90
C ARG A 197 4.16 15.65 -9.97
N THR A 198 3.04 16.31 -10.28
CA THR A 198 1.75 15.64 -10.43
C THR A 198 1.73 14.71 -11.65
N SER A 199 2.31 15.14 -12.78
CA SER A 199 2.46 14.28 -13.97
C SER A 199 3.35 13.06 -13.70
N GLU A 200 4.46 13.24 -12.97
CA GLU A 200 5.36 12.15 -12.57
C GLU A 200 4.66 11.16 -11.64
N ALA A 201 3.95 11.65 -10.62
CA ALA A 201 3.19 10.80 -9.69
C ALA A 201 2.09 10.00 -10.42
N LEU A 202 1.39 10.61 -11.38
CA LEU A 202 0.41 9.92 -12.22
C LEU A 202 1.08 8.83 -13.07
N SER A 203 2.24 9.12 -13.67
CA SER A 203 3.00 8.13 -14.47
C SER A 203 3.46 6.94 -13.63
N ILE A 204 3.95 7.20 -12.40
CA ILE A 204 4.38 6.15 -11.47
C ILE A 204 3.17 5.29 -11.03
N ASN A 205 2.05 5.92 -10.65
CA ASN A 205 0.85 5.20 -10.26
C ASN A 205 0.31 4.31 -11.39
N GLU A 206 0.35 4.79 -12.64
CA GLU A 206 -0.04 3.98 -13.78
C GLU A 206 0.96 2.83 -14.02
N GLN A 207 2.27 3.04 -13.86
CA GLN A 207 3.26 1.95 -13.93
C GLN A 207 3.02 0.86 -12.89
N ILE A 208 2.81 1.25 -11.62
CA ILE A 208 2.50 0.31 -10.53
C ILE A 208 1.22 -0.47 -10.87
N ARG A 209 0.18 0.22 -11.35
CA ARG A 209 -1.07 -0.43 -11.76
C ARG A 209 -0.87 -1.46 -12.88
N GLN A 210 -0.03 -1.16 -13.87
CA GLN A 210 0.30 -2.10 -14.95
C GLN A 210 1.06 -3.32 -14.43
N GLU A 211 1.98 -3.11 -13.49
CA GLU A 211 2.73 -4.19 -12.85
C GLU A 211 1.82 -5.10 -12.02
N GLU A 212 0.92 -4.53 -11.21
CA GLU A 212 -0.10 -5.29 -10.46
C GLU A 212 -0.99 -6.12 -11.38
N LEU A 213 -1.41 -5.55 -12.53
CA LEU A 213 -2.18 -6.27 -13.53
C LEU A 213 -1.37 -7.41 -14.16
N PHE A 214 -0.10 -7.18 -14.48
CA PHE A 214 0.79 -8.18 -15.03
C PHE A 214 1.02 -9.33 -14.04
N GLU A 215 1.30 -9.02 -12.77
CA GLU A 215 1.42 -10.03 -11.72
C GLU A 215 0.12 -10.82 -11.53
N SER A 216 -1.02 -10.13 -11.48
CA SER A 216 -2.33 -10.78 -11.36
C SER A 216 -2.59 -11.74 -12.52
N ASN A 217 -2.28 -11.33 -13.75
CA ASN A 217 -2.42 -12.16 -14.93
C ASN A 217 -1.46 -13.37 -14.88
N ARG A 218 -0.21 -13.19 -14.46
CA ARG A 218 0.73 -14.30 -14.26
C ARG A 218 0.24 -15.30 -13.23
N ARG A 219 -0.27 -14.84 -12.08
CA ARG A 219 -0.85 -15.73 -11.05
C ARG A 219 -2.02 -16.53 -11.61
N ARG A 220 -2.92 -15.89 -12.36
CA ARG A 220 -4.04 -16.58 -13.03
C ARG A 220 -3.57 -17.60 -14.07
N GLU A 221 -2.49 -17.32 -14.80
CA GLU A 221 -1.91 -18.27 -15.75
C GLU A 221 -1.28 -19.47 -15.04
N GLU A 222 -0.58 -19.26 -13.94
CA GLU A 222 -0.01 -20.32 -13.10
C GLU A 222 -1.10 -21.19 -12.48
N GLU A 223 -2.13 -20.59 -11.89
CA GLU A 223 -3.32 -21.29 -11.39
C GLU A 223 -4.00 -22.10 -12.49
N ARG A 224 -4.20 -21.50 -13.68
CA ARG A 224 -4.77 -22.20 -14.84
C ARG A 224 -3.89 -23.38 -15.28
N ARG A 225 -2.56 -23.23 -15.30
CA ARG A 225 -1.63 -24.33 -15.63
C ARG A 225 -1.72 -25.46 -14.61
N GLN A 226 -1.76 -25.15 -13.32
CA GLN A 226 -1.93 -26.14 -12.26
C GLN A 226 -3.26 -26.88 -12.40
N GLN A 227 -4.36 -26.17 -12.65
CA GLN A 227 -5.67 -26.78 -12.90
C GLN A 227 -5.65 -27.70 -14.13
N LEU A 228 -5.00 -27.28 -15.22
CA LEU A 228 -4.84 -28.12 -16.42
C LEU A 228 -3.98 -29.36 -16.15
N GLN A 229 -2.91 -29.24 -15.37
CA GLN A 229 -2.09 -30.39 -14.96
C GLN A 229 -2.90 -31.38 -14.12
N LEU A 230 -3.64 -30.91 -13.11
CA LEU A 230 -4.53 -31.73 -12.29
C LEU A 230 -5.58 -32.45 -13.16
N LEU A 231 -6.18 -31.74 -14.12
CA LEU A 231 -7.14 -32.31 -15.06
C LEU A 231 -6.51 -33.38 -15.96
N LEU A 232 -5.32 -33.14 -16.49
CA LEU A 232 -4.57 -34.11 -17.32
C LEU A 232 -4.23 -35.37 -16.52
N ILE A 233 -3.75 -35.22 -15.28
CA ILE A 233 -3.46 -36.35 -14.40
C ILE A 233 -4.75 -37.16 -14.13
N GLY A 234 -5.85 -36.47 -13.81
CA GLY A 234 -7.16 -37.10 -13.62
C GLY A 234 -7.68 -37.86 -14.84
N LEU A 235 -7.33 -37.43 -16.07
CA LEU A 235 -7.72 -38.07 -17.32
C LEU A 235 -6.79 -39.25 -17.72
N CYS A 236 -5.50 -39.17 -17.43
CA CYS A 236 -4.52 -40.22 -17.74
C CYS A 236 -4.80 -41.54 -17.01
N ILE A 237 -5.29 -41.47 -15.77
CA ILE A 237 -5.52 -42.65 -14.91
C ILE A 237 -6.62 -43.59 -15.44
N PRO A 238 -7.83 -43.12 -15.76
CA PRO A 238 -8.86 -43.97 -16.36
C PRO A 238 -8.45 -44.49 -17.75
N ILE A 239 -7.65 -43.72 -18.51
CA ILE A 239 -7.09 -44.19 -19.78
C ILE A 239 -6.11 -45.34 -19.56
N LEU A 240 -5.20 -45.23 -18.59
CA LEU A 240 -4.23 -46.28 -18.26
C LEU A 240 -4.96 -47.55 -17.77
N PHE A 241 -5.98 -47.38 -16.94
CA PHE A 241 -6.89 -48.46 -16.53
C PHE A 241 -7.58 -49.12 -17.74
N LEU A 242 -8.13 -48.32 -18.67
CA LEU A 242 -8.76 -48.83 -19.89
C LEU A 242 -7.77 -49.61 -20.78
N ILE A 243 -6.52 -49.13 -20.90
CA ILE A 243 -5.43 -49.80 -21.62
C ILE A 243 -5.12 -51.16 -20.98
N THR A 244 -5.05 -51.23 -19.65
CA THR A 244 -4.86 -52.53 -18.96
C THR A 244 -5.99 -53.52 -19.26
N LEU A 245 -7.23 -53.02 -19.33
CA LEU A 245 -8.41 -53.82 -19.66
C LEU A 245 -8.45 -54.25 -21.14
N LEU A 246 -7.93 -53.43 -22.04
CA LEU A 246 -7.76 -53.76 -23.46
C LEU A 246 -6.61 -54.75 -23.70
N LEU A 247 -5.49 -54.62 -23.00
CA LEU A 247 -4.38 -55.58 -23.06
C LEU A 247 -4.80 -56.97 -22.57
N SER A 248 -5.77 -57.03 -21.65
CA SER A 248 -6.45 -58.27 -21.27
C SER A 248 -7.23 -58.93 -22.44
N ARG A 249 -7.53 -58.23 -23.53
CA ARG A 249 -8.11 -58.87 -24.73
C ARG A 249 -7.07 -59.51 -25.65
N VAL A 250 -5.78 -59.22 -25.44
CA VAL A 250 -4.64 -59.71 -26.24
C VAL A 250 -3.93 -60.85 -25.50
N LYS A 251 -3.26 -61.76 -26.23
CA LYS A 251 -2.49 -62.87 -25.63
C LYS A 251 -1.21 -62.34 -24.95
N VAL A 252 -1.35 -61.85 -23.73
CA VAL A 252 -0.24 -61.33 -22.92
C VAL A 252 0.12 -62.34 -21.82
N HIS A 253 1.41 -62.43 -21.49
CA HIS A 253 1.89 -63.31 -20.42
C HIS A 253 1.38 -62.84 -19.05
N VAL A 254 0.91 -63.76 -18.20
CA VAL A 254 0.28 -63.46 -16.89
C VAL A 254 1.16 -62.58 -16.00
N ARG A 255 2.48 -62.74 -16.05
CA ARG A 255 3.42 -61.90 -15.29
C ARG A 255 3.35 -60.42 -15.68
N ILE A 256 3.13 -60.11 -16.96
CA ILE A 256 3.04 -58.73 -17.45
C ILE A 256 1.74 -58.08 -16.96
N ILE A 257 0.63 -58.83 -16.92
CA ILE A 257 -0.66 -58.34 -16.42
C ILE A 257 -0.57 -58.01 -14.92
N ARG A 258 0.06 -58.90 -14.13
CA ARG A 258 0.30 -58.64 -12.70
C ARG A 258 1.20 -57.42 -12.49
N PHE A 259 2.29 -57.32 -13.23
CA PHE A 259 3.21 -56.18 -13.16
C PHE A 259 2.52 -54.85 -13.52
N LEU A 260 1.77 -54.82 -14.62
CA LEU A 260 1.02 -53.64 -15.07
C LEU A 260 -0.09 -53.25 -14.08
N GLY A 261 -0.73 -54.25 -13.46
CA GLY A 261 -1.72 -54.05 -12.40
C GLY A 261 -1.14 -53.38 -11.17
N VAL A 262 0.06 -53.80 -10.72
CA VAL A 262 0.75 -53.16 -9.58
C VAL A 262 1.16 -51.73 -9.92
N ILE A 263 1.68 -51.48 -11.13
CA ILE A 263 2.02 -50.12 -11.56
C ILE A 263 0.77 -49.22 -11.60
N SER A 264 -0.32 -49.72 -12.17
CA SER A 264 -1.58 -48.98 -12.18
C SER A 264 -2.11 -48.68 -10.77
N LEU A 265 -1.89 -49.58 -9.82
CA LEU A 265 -2.26 -49.37 -8.41
C LEU A 265 -1.42 -48.28 -7.76
N LEU A 266 -0.09 -48.32 -7.95
CA LEU A 266 0.83 -47.32 -7.39
C LEU A 266 0.53 -45.92 -7.95
N ILE A 267 0.27 -45.81 -9.26
CA ILE A 267 -0.12 -44.56 -9.91
C ILE A 267 -1.47 -44.06 -9.37
N LEU A 268 -2.45 -44.96 -9.21
CA LEU A 268 -3.75 -44.59 -8.65
C LEU A 268 -3.64 -44.12 -7.20
N PHE A 269 -2.85 -44.81 -6.39
CA PHE A 269 -2.60 -44.44 -5.00
C PHE A 269 -1.94 -43.07 -4.90
N GLU A 270 -0.85 -42.85 -5.63
CA GLU A 270 -0.12 -41.57 -5.65
C GLU A 270 -1.02 -40.41 -6.12
N TYR A 271 -1.90 -40.65 -7.08
CA TYR A 271 -2.88 -39.63 -7.46
C TYR A 271 -3.89 -39.33 -6.36
N LEU A 272 -4.39 -40.36 -5.67
CA LEU A 272 -5.41 -40.19 -4.64
C LEU A 272 -4.84 -39.46 -3.42
N THR A 273 -3.57 -39.73 -3.06
CA THR A 273 -2.87 -38.96 -2.03
C THR A 273 -2.67 -37.51 -2.48
N LEU A 274 -2.20 -37.24 -3.71
CA LEU A 274 -2.06 -35.88 -4.24
C LEU A 274 -3.39 -35.10 -4.32
N LEU A 275 -4.49 -35.76 -4.72
CA LEU A 275 -5.81 -35.14 -4.83
C LEU A 275 -6.42 -34.83 -3.46
N LEU A 276 -6.25 -35.73 -2.49
CA LEU A 276 -6.76 -35.55 -1.14
C LEU A 276 -5.88 -34.60 -0.31
N HIS A 277 -4.60 -34.46 -0.64
CA HIS A 277 -3.63 -33.69 0.15
C HIS A 277 -4.11 -32.28 0.55
N PRO A 278 -4.64 -31.41 -0.33
CA PRO A 278 -5.05 -30.07 0.08
C PRO A 278 -6.17 -30.08 1.13
N ARG A 279 -7.15 -30.97 0.98
CA ARG A 279 -8.27 -31.10 1.93
C ARG A 279 -7.87 -31.79 3.23
N VAL A 280 -6.96 -32.76 3.13
CA VAL A 280 -6.43 -33.48 4.30
C VAL A 280 -5.64 -32.50 5.16
N VAL A 281 -4.76 -31.70 4.56
CA VAL A 281 -3.97 -30.66 5.26
C VAL A 281 -4.84 -29.62 5.96
N GLU A 282 -5.91 -29.16 5.29
CA GLU A 282 -6.88 -28.22 5.87
C GLU A 282 -7.62 -28.84 7.08
N PHE A 283 -7.99 -30.11 6.99
CA PHE A 283 -8.66 -30.84 8.07
C PHE A 283 -7.72 -31.17 9.25
N THR A 284 -6.46 -31.49 8.97
CA THR A 284 -5.46 -31.90 9.97
C THR A 284 -4.68 -30.73 10.58
N HIS A 285 -4.95 -29.49 10.17
CA HIS A 285 -4.23 -28.30 10.66
C HIS A 285 -2.71 -28.41 10.48
N HIS A 286 -2.25 -28.92 9.33
CA HIS A 286 -0.83 -29.10 8.98
C HIS A 286 -0.04 -30.03 9.93
N THR A 287 -0.70 -30.99 10.60
CA THR A 287 -0.01 -31.94 11.48
C THR A 287 0.37 -33.22 10.71
N PRO A 288 1.69 -33.48 10.47
CA PRO A 288 2.12 -34.56 9.56
C PRO A 288 1.67 -35.97 9.99
N PHE A 289 1.52 -36.20 11.30
CA PHE A 289 1.12 -37.49 11.85
C PHE A 289 -0.30 -37.90 11.43
N TYR A 290 -1.26 -36.96 11.49
CA TYR A 290 -2.66 -37.25 11.15
C TYR A 290 -2.85 -37.35 9.64
N GLU A 291 -2.10 -36.59 8.85
CA GLU A 291 -2.07 -36.70 7.39
C GLU A 291 -1.63 -38.11 6.96
N LEU A 292 -0.53 -38.59 7.55
CA LEU A 292 -0.02 -39.94 7.29
C LEU A 292 -1.05 -41.02 7.65
N LEU A 293 -1.73 -40.91 8.79
CA LEU A 293 -2.76 -41.86 9.20
C LEU A 293 -3.92 -41.94 8.20
N ILE A 294 -4.36 -40.79 7.66
CA ILE A 294 -5.44 -40.74 6.67
C ILE A 294 -4.99 -41.39 5.36
N PHE A 295 -3.78 -41.09 4.87
CA PHE A 295 -3.26 -41.70 3.64
C PHE A 295 -3.00 -43.21 3.78
N VAL A 296 -2.55 -43.66 4.95
CA VAL A 296 -2.40 -45.10 5.25
C VAL A 296 -3.77 -45.78 5.27
N GLY A 297 -4.81 -45.13 5.81
CA GLY A 297 -6.19 -45.63 5.77
C GLY A 297 -6.72 -45.77 4.34
N VAL A 298 -6.45 -44.79 3.48
CA VAL A 298 -6.77 -44.84 2.05
C VAL A 298 -6.05 -46.01 1.36
N ALA A 299 -4.75 -46.20 1.63
CA ALA A 299 -3.97 -47.31 1.09
C ALA A 299 -4.55 -48.67 1.50
N ALA A 300 -4.92 -48.81 2.78
CA ALA A 300 -5.46 -50.03 3.36
C ALA A 300 -6.79 -50.45 2.72
N LEU A 301 -7.58 -49.50 2.21
CA LEU A 301 -8.83 -49.77 1.49
C LEU A 301 -8.58 -50.09 0.01
N LEU A 302 -7.62 -49.42 -0.61
CA LEU A 302 -7.30 -49.55 -2.04
C LEU A 302 -6.67 -50.90 -2.38
N ILE A 303 -5.74 -51.40 -1.55
CA ILE A 303 -4.98 -52.63 -1.81
C ILE A 303 -5.86 -53.89 -1.88
N PRO A 304 -6.79 -54.15 -0.93
CA PRO A 304 -7.68 -55.32 -1.01
C PRO A 304 -8.64 -55.24 -2.20
N ALA A 305 -9.13 -54.04 -2.53
CA ALA A 305 -10.00 -53.83 -3.69
C ALA A 305 -9.27 -54.15 -5.00
N HIS A 306 -8.02 -53.71 -5.14
CA HIS A 306 -7.17 -54.05 -6.29
C HIS A 306 -6.94 -55.55 -6.41
N HIS A 307 -6.60 -56.24 -5.32
CA HIS A 307 -6.36 -57.68 -5.35
C HIS A 307 -7.60 -58.45 -5.82
N ARG A 308 -8.80 -58.06 -5.39
CA ARG A 308 -10.06 -58.63 -5.89
C ARG A 308 -10.25 -58.42 -7.39
N ILE A 309 -9.95 -57.21 -7.89
CA ILE A 309 -10.03 -56.88 -9.32
C ILE A 309 -8.98 -57.68 -10.12
N GLU A 310 -7.74 -57.79 -9.63
CA GLU A 310 -6.67 -58.57 -10.27
C GLU A 310 -7.06 -60.04 -10.40
N HIS A 311 -7.54 -60.67 -9.33
CA HIS A 311 -8.01 -62.07 -9.36
C HIS A 311 -9.14 -62.28 -10.35
N TRP A 312 -10.12 -61.37 -10.37
CA TRP A 312 -11.21 -61.41 -11.34
C TRP A 312 -10.70 -61.27 -12.78
N LEU A 313 -9.75 -60.36 -13.02
CA LEU A 313 -9.14 -60.14 -14.33
C LEU A 313 -8.38 -61.38 -14.81
N ILE A 314 -7.56 -61.98 -13.94
CA ILE A 314 -6.80 -63.20 -14.23
C ILE A 314 -7.73 -64.39 -14.47
N ALA A 315 -8.78 -64.56 -13.67
CA ALA A 315 -9.77 -65.63 -13.85
C ALA A 315 -10.51 -65.51 -15.20
N LYS A 316 -10.91 -64.29 -15.59
CA LYS A 316 -11.55 -64.05 -16.88
C LYS A 316 -10.62 -64.31 -18.07
N LEU A 317 -9.33 -64.01 -17.90
CA LEU A 317 -8.28 -64.21 -18.90
C LEU A 317 -7.91 -65.68 -19.14
N THR A 318 -7.80 -66.45 -18.07
CA THR A 318 -7.44 -67.88 -18.15
C THR A 318 -8.58 -68.72 -18.70
N VAL A 319 -9.84 -68.39 -18.37
CA VAL A 319 -11.04 -69.05 -18.91
C VAL A 319 -11.16 -68.85 -20.43
N LYS A 320 -10.85 -67.65 -20.95
CA LYS A 320 -10.84 -67.38 -22.41
C LYS A 320 -9.72 -68.13 -23.15
N ASN A 321 -8.56 -68.31 -22.50
CA ASN A 321 -7.47 -69.15 -23.02
C ASN A 321 -7.83 -70.65 -23.05
N MET A 322 -8.62 -71.14 -22.08
CA MET A 322 -9.17 -72.50 -22.13
C MET A 322 -10.22 -72.65 -23.25
N ALA A 323 -11.11 -71.67 -23.44
CA ALA A 323 -12.09 -71.70 -24.53
C ALA A 323 -11.41 -71.73 -25.93
N GLY A 324 -10.37 -70.92 -26.15
CA GLY A 324 -9.60 -70.96 -27.41
C GLY A 324 -8.75 -72.23 -27.59
N GLY A 325 -8.20 -72.78 -26.50
CA GLY A 325 -7.46 -74.04 -26.51
C GLY A 325 -8.33 -75.28 -26.75
N ILE A 326 -9.57 -75.27 -26.26
CA ILE A 326 -10.55 -76.36 -26.46
C ILE A 326 -11.02 -76.43 -27.92
N THR A 327 -11.19 -75.29 -28.60
CA THR A 327 -11.57 -75.27 -30.03
C THR A 327 -10.48 -75.87 -30.92
N ILE A 328 -9.20 -75.57 -30.64
CA ILE A 328 -8.04 -76.13 -31.37
C ILE A 328 -7.87 -77.63 -31.07
N LYS A 329 -8.10 -78.07 -29.82
CA LYS A 329 -8.05 -79.49 -29.45
C LYS A 329 -9.20 -80.30 -30.07
N LYS A 330 -10.40 -79.73 -30.20
CA LYS A 330 -11.53 -80.37 -30.91
C LYS A 330 -11.28 -80.48 -32.41
N GLN A 331 -10.66 -79.48 -33.06
CA GLN A 331 -10.27 -79.57 -34.47
C GLN A 331 -9.18 -80.64 -34.70
N ARG A 332 -8.15 -80.70 -33.84
CA ARG A 332 -7.10 -81.75 -33.92
C ARG A 332 -7.62 -83.16 -33.64
N MET A 333 -8.61 -83.33 -32.74
CA MET A 333 -9.23 -84.64 -32.50
C MET A 333 -10.17 -85.09 -33.61
N ARG A 334 -10.77 -84.17 -34.38
CA ARG A 334 -11.62 -84.52 -35.53
C ARG A 334 -10.81 -85.04 -36.73
N ILE A 335 -9.61 -84.50 -36.95
CA ILE A 335 -8.70 -84.94 -38.04
C ILE A 335 -8.11 -86.33 -37.77
N LYS A 336 -7.93 -86.71 -36.49
CA LYS A 336 -7.36 -88.02 -36.11
C LYS A 336 -8.35 -89.19 -36.08
N LYS A 337 -9.64 -88.95 -36.36
CA LYS A 337 -10.70 -89.98 -36.37
C LYS A 337 -11.15 -90.38 -37.78
N THR A 338 -10.54 -89.85 -38.83
CA THR A 338 -10.90 -90.11 -40.25
C THR A 338 -9.69 -90.44 -41.12
N SER A 339 -8.68 -91.11 -40.56
CA SER A 339 -7.50 -91.59 -41.28
C SER A 339 -7.26 -93.06 -40.97
#